data_AF-A0A8H3HQY6-F1
#
_entry.id   AF-A0A8H3HQY6-F1
#
_cell.length_a   1.000
_cell.length_b   1.000
_cell.length_c   1.000
_cell.angle_alpha   90.00
_cell.angle_beta   90.00
_cell.angle_gamma   90.00
#
_symmetry.space_group_name_H-M   'P 1'
#
loop_
_entity.id
_entity.type
_entity.pdbx_description
1 polymer ?
#
loop_
_entity_poly.entity_id
_entity_poly.type
_entity_poly.pdbx_seq_one_letter_code
_entity_poly.pdbx_strand_id
1 'polypeptide(L)'
;MDPITAASKDGKACLPSFKDLPLKPEYPPHAAWGVWGEKDELGTVNNITPETITSASKEIKLGLSIPLNWSMDQPKYPLYERKGFHRENIAKTPRTVNDDILHFNTQCSSQWDSLRHFGYQAEKVFYNGLKQESLLADPSITTNGIQSALFSEPRIVIALTPSIHSLQISDWARSGIVGRGILLDFYAYAQRHNIEYSAFSQYGITLDQLKAVQAEQGIEFRPGDILLIRFGFITQYEALSDERKREVAKVPHTWAGVGQSKDFLEWFWDNHFSALAGDSPALSSGGVFLFPLYVPWLKQHYALTQSELSTIVLAGMMGQYAFAVVWGAVIDSIGPHACSLAASALFLFSWSTFAYLVANSLGSPAILAGLFFTAGVGRVASYFSAIFASRSQKKSGLATSVPLALGGLSPLVLSYVAGLSVFQTPGGVFDVPKFVSWMGVGCTVIHAIGAIGLQHVDDLANEEGERARLMGVSEDEHVIEA
;
A
#
# COMPACT_ATOMS: atom_id res chain seq x y z
N MET A 1 20.17 9.35 -33.82
CA MET A 1 20.70 7.98 -33.66
C MET A 1 20.13 7.48 -32.35
N ASP A 2 19.10 6.65 -32.42
CA ASP A 2 18.39 6.14 -31.25
C ASP A 2 19.27 5.14 -30.48
N PRO A 3 19.33 5.19 -29.14
CA PRO A 3 20.24 4.34 -28.36
C PRO A 3 19.88 2.84 -28.35
N ILE A 4 18.82 2.39 -29.05
CA ILE A 4 18.32 1.01 -29.01
C ILE A 4 18.48 0.33 -30.37
N THR A 5 19.62 0.51 -31.04
CA THR A 5 19.99 -0.25 -32.25
C THR A 5 21.37 -0.92 -32.16
N ALA A 6 21.93 -1.08 -30.95
CA ALA A 6 23.02 -2.02 -30.72
C ALA A 6 22.44 -3.43 -30.51
N ALA A 7 22.00 -4.05 -31.61
CA ALA A 7 21.65 -5.46 -31.61
C ALA A 7 22.86 -6.28 -31.15
N SER A 8 22.72 -7.05 -30.06
CA SER A 8 23.62 -8.18 -29.82
C SER A 8 23.53 -9.11 -31.04
N LYS A 9 24.63 -9.84 -31.34
CA LYS A 9 24.73 -10.74 -32.50
C LYS A 9 23.63 -11.82 -32.60
N ASP A 10 22.78 -11.94 -31.57
CA ASP A 10 21.70 -12.92 -31.46
C ASP A 10 20.28 -12.31 -31.55
N GLY A 11 20.13 -11.02 -31.90
CA GLY A 11 18.81 -10.42 -32.18
C GLY A 11 17.87 -10.24 -30.99
N LYS A 12 18.34 -10.45 -29.75
CA LYS A 12 17.59 -10.09 -28.53
C LYS A 12 17.94 -8.67 -28.12
N ALA A 13 16.95 -7.78 -28.11
CA ALA A 13 17.07 -6.49 -27.42
C ALA A 13 17.31 -6.79 -25.92
N CYS A 14 18.44 -6.35 -25.39
CA CYS A 14 18.74 -6.49 -23.96
C CYS A 14 17.93 -5.41 -23.23
N LEU A 15 16.94 -5.81 -22.44
CA LEU A 15 16.24 -4.87 -21.56
C LEU A 15 17.28 -4.25 -20.60
N PRO A 16 17.13 -2.96 -20.22
CA PRO A 16 17.99 -2.35 -19.22
C PRO A 16 17.86 -3.10 -17.89
N SER A 17 18.91 -3.10 -17.06
CA SER A 17 18.79 -3.63 -15.70
C SER A 17 17.93 -2.69 -14.86
N PHE A 18 17.37 -3.17 -13.75
CA PHE A 18 16.58 -2.32 -12.85
C PHE A 18 17.35 -1.09 -12.35
N LYS A 19 18.69 -1.21 -12.21
CA LYS A 19 19.57 -0.13 -11.77
C LYS A 19 19.71 1.00 -12.79
N ASP A 20 19.45 0.71 -14.05
CA ASP A 20 19.49 1.67 -15.15
C ASP A 20 18.16 2.43 -15.30
N LEU A 21 17.15 2.11 -14.47
CA LEU A 21 15.87 2.82 -14.46
C LEU A 21 15.85 3.96 -13.42
N PRO A 22 15.25 5.11 -13.76
CA PRO A 22 14.57 5.40 -15.02
C PRO A 22 15.53 5.75 -16.17
N LEU A 23 15.10 5.51 -17.41
CA LEU A 23 15.89 5.81 -18.62
C LEU A 23 16.18 7.30 -18.83
N LYS A 24 15.34 8.17 -18.27
CA LYS A 24 15.52 9.63 -18.30
C LYS A 24 15.37 10.20 -16.90
N PRO A 25 16.21 11.18 -16.48
CA PRO A 25 16.16 11.75 -15.14
C PRO A 25 14.83 12.41 -14.77
N GLU A 26 14.05 12.88 -15.75
CA GLU A 26 12.75 13.52 -15.55
C GLU A 26 11.60 12.52 -15.31
N TYR A 27 11.82 11.22 -15.55
CA TYR A 27 10.80 10.21 -15.30
C TYR A 27 10.72 9.85 -13.82
N PRO A 28 9.56 9.35 -13.33
CA PRO A 28 9.42 8.95 -11.95
C PRO A 28 10.46 7.89 -11.52
N PRO A 29 10.81 7.82 -10.23
CA PRO A 29 11.82 6.87 -9.73
C PRO A 29 11.51 5.42 -10.14
N HIS A 30 12.50 4.74 -10.69
CA HIS A 30 12.39 3.34 -11.16
C HIS A 30 11.35 3.10 -12.27
N ALA A 31 10.89 4.14 -12.97
CA ALA A 31 9.95 4.00 -14.07
C ALA A 31 10.60 3.35 -15.29
N ALA A 32 9.96 2.29 -15.81
CA ALA A 32 10.32 1.61 -17.05
C ALA A 32 9.80 2.33 -18.32
N TRP A 33 9.60 3.65 -18.27
CA TRP A 33 9.02 4.41 -19.38
C TRP A 33 10.00 4.52 -20.54
N GLY A 34 9.47 4.45 -21.77
CA GLY A 34 10.26 4.47 -22.98
C GLY A 34 11.00 3.16 -23.32
N VAL A 35 11.03 2.16 -22.42
CA VAL A 35 11.72 0.87 -22.66
C VAL A 35 11.17 0.17 -23.91
N TRP A 36 9.86 0.14 -24.07
CA TRP A 36 9.17 -0.43 -25.24
C TRP A 36 8.66 0.65 -26.21
N GLY A 37 9.11 1.91 -26.03
CA GLY A 37 8.72 3.08 -26.81
C GLY A 37 7.85 4.09 -26.07
N GLU A 38 7.90 5.35 -26.51
CA GLU A 38 7.20 6.49 -25.88
C GLU A 38 5.67 6.42 -25.98
N LYS A 39 5.13 5.56 -26.84
CA LYS A 39 3.70 5.34 -27.02
C LYS A 39 3.24 3.94 -26.59
N ASP A 40 4.13 3.20 -25.92
CA ASP A 40 3.76 1.90 -25.39
C ASP A 40 2.68 2.04 -24.31
N GLU A 41 1.75 1.08 -24.30
CA GLU A 41 0.63 1.00 -23.36
C GLU A 41 0.58 -0.37 -22.64
N LEU A 42 1.51 -1.29 -22.96
CA LEU A 42 1.50 -2.67 -22.48
C LEU A 42 2.48 -2.91 -21.33
N GLY A 43 3.57 -2.16 -21.25
CA GLY A 43 4.61 -2.33 -20.23
C GLY A 43 5.27 -3.71 -20.32
N THR A 44 5.49 -4.36 -19.17
CA THR A 44 6.13 -5.68 -19.06
C THR A 44 5.38 -6.80 -19.79
N VAL A 45 4.10 -6.59 -20.15
CA VAL A 45 3.35 -7.54 -20.99
C VAL A 45 4.00 -7.70 -22.37
N ASN A 46 4.76 -6.72 -22.85
CA ASN A 46 5.58 -6.85 -24.06
C ASN A 46 6.62 -7.98 -24.00
N ASN A 47 6.97 -8.49 -22.81
CA ASN A 47 7.86 -9.64 -22.68
C ASN A 47 7.18 -10.96 -23.12
N ILE A 48 5.85 -10.96 -23.29
CA ILE A 48 5.11 -12.05 -23.91
C ILE A 48 5.16 -11.89 -25.44
N THR A 49 6.08 -12.61 -26.08
CA THR A 49 6.24 -12.64 -27.53
C THR A 49 5.65 -13.91 -28.16
N PRO A 50 5.41 -13.95 -29.48
CA PRO A 50 5.01 -15.19 -30.17
C PRO A 50 5.93 -16.38 -29.89
N GLU A 51 7.23 -16.15 -29.74
CA GLU A 51 8.22 -17.18 -29.40
C GLU A 51 8.04 -17.69 -27.97
N THR A 52 7.78 -16.81 -27.00
CA THR A 52 7.50 -17.21 -25.61
C THR A 52 6.20 -18.01 -25.51
N ILE A 53 5.16 -17.62 -26.25
CA ILE A 53 3.86 -18.33 -26.32
C ILE A 53 4.05 -19.72 -26.92
N THR A 54 4.76 -19.80 -28.05
CA THR A 54 5.04 -21.08 -28.71
C THR A 54 5.86 -21.99 -27.79
N SER A 55 6.82 -21.43 -27.05
CA SER A 55 7.58 -22.16 -26.03
C SER A 55 6.69 -22.64 -24.88
N ALA A 56 5.80 -21.78 -24.36
CA ALA A 56 4.85 -22.09 -23.29
C ALA A 56 3.89 -23.22 -23.67
N SER A 57 3.47 -23.30 -24.94
CA SER A 57 2.60 -24.39 -25.42
C SER A 57 3.20 -25.78 -25.21
N LYS A 58 4.54 -25.89 -25.15
CA LYS A 58 5.24 -27.15 -24.88
C LYS A 58 5.03 -27.65 -23.46
N GLU A 59 4.62 -26.80 -22.51
CA GLU A 59 4.30 -27.19 -21.13
C GLU A 59 2.96 -27.97 -21.05
N ILE A 60 2.12 -27.91 -22.09
CA ILE A 60 0.86 -28.66 -22.15
C ILE A 60 1.17 -30.14 -22.43
N LYS A 61 1.28 -30.94 -21.36
CA LYS A 61 1.53 -32.39 -21.43
C LYS A 61 0.30 -33.24 -21.11
N LEU A 62 -0.47 -32.81 -20.12
CA LEU A 62 -1.59 -33.59 -19.57
C LEU A 62 -2.96 -33.21 -20.13
N GLY A 63 -3.05 -32.07 -20.84
CA GLY A 63 -4.34 -31.57 -21.35
C GLY A 63 -5.34 -31.14 -20.26
N LEU A 64 -4.85 -30.88 -19.04
CA LEU A 64 -5.68 -30.43 -17.93
C LEU A 64 -5.85 -28.91 -17.95
N SER A 65 -7.08 -28.45 -17.75
CA SER A 65 -7.41 -27.03 -17.57
C SER A 65 -7.85 -26.80 -16.13
N ILE A 66 -7.23 -25.83 -15.46
CA ILE A 66 -7.52 -25.47 -14.07
C ILE A 66 -8.02 -24.02 -14.06
N PRO A 67 -9.29 -23.76 -13.70
CA PRO A 67 -9.79 -22.41 -13.55
C PRO A 67 -9.10 -21.72 -12.36
N LEU A 68 -8.55 -20.53 -12.59
CA LEU A 68 -7.93 -19.71 -11.54
C LEU A 68 -8.85 -18.59 -11.04
N ASN A 69 -10.03 -18.43 -11.65
CA ASN A 69 -11.01 -17.46 -11.21
C ASN A 69 -11.75 -17.95 -9.96
N TRP A 70 -11.97 -17.03 -9.03
CA TRP A 70 -12.94 -17.19 -7.97
C TRP A 70 -14.35 -16.92 -8.51
N SER A 71 -15.37 -17.13 -7.67
CA SER A 71 -16.74 -16.79 -8.04
C SER A 71 -16.93 -15.26 -8.04
N MET A 72 -17.71 -14.73 -8.99
CA MET A 72 -17.89 -13.28 -9.14
C MET A 72 -18.57 -12.61 -7.94
N ASP A 73 -19.33 -13.37 -7.15
CA ASP A 73 -19.94 -12.93 -5.90
C ASP A 73 -19.01 -13.04 -4.69
N GLN A 74 -17.74 -13.40 -4.90
CA GLN A 74 -16.72 -13.47 -3.88
C GLN A 74 -15.69 -12.33 -3.99
N PRO A 75 -15.20 -11.82 -2.84
CA PRO A 75 -15.61 -12.17 -1.47
C PRO A 75 -17.05 -11.72 -1.16
N LYS A 76 -17.81 -12.57 -0.43
CA LYS A 76 -19.22 -12.32 -0.08
C LYS A 76 -19.53 -10.89 0.38
N TYR A 77 -18.63 -10.30 1.16
CA TYR A 77 -18.69 -8.89 1.55
C TYR A 77 -17.62 -8.14 0.75
N PRO A 78 -18.00 -7.17 -0.11
CA PRO A 78 -17.04 -6.43 -0.92
C PRO A 78 -15.98 -5.73 -0.07
N LEU A 79 -14.73 -5.82 -0.52
CA LEU A 79 -13.59 -5.13 0.10
C LEU A 79 -13.46 -3.71 -0.45
N TYR A 80 -12.73 -2.84 0.26
CA TYR A 80 -12.42 -1.47 -0.16
C TYR A 80 -13.65 -0.60 -0.45
N GLU A 81 -14.75 -0.83 0.29
CA GLU A 81 -16.02 -0.10 0.14
C GLU A 81 -16.59 -0.12 -1.29
N ARG A 82 -16.22 -1.13 -2.09
CA ARG A 82 -16.65 -1.28 -3.49
C ARG A 82 -18.10 -1.77 -3.57
N LYS A 83 -18.74 -1.47 -4.70
CA LYS A 83 -20.03 -2.09 -5.06
C LYS A 83 -19.83 -3.59 -5.30
N GLY A 84 -20.66 -4.41 -4.67
CA GLY A 84 -20.66 -5.86 -4.87
C GLY A 84 -21.25 -6.27 -6.22
N PHE A 85 -21.10 -7.55 -6.54
CA PHE A 85 -21.68 -8.18 -7.72
C PHE A 85 -23.20 -8.29 -7.59
N HIS A 86 -23.92 -7.88 -8.63
CA HIS A 86 -25.37 -8.01 -8.76
C HIS A 86 -25.71 -8.65 -10.11
N ARG A 87 -26.56 -9.68 -10.10
CA ARG A 87 -27.07 -10.36 -11.29
C ARG A 87 -28.59 -10.28 -11.34
N GLU A 88 -29.12 -9.92 -12.50
CA GLU A 88 -30.53 -9.95 -12.82
C GLU A 88 -30.77 -10.91 -14.00
N ASN A 89 -31.76 -11.80 -13.88
CA ASN A 89 -32.11 -12.74 -14.94
C ASN A 89 -33.30 -12.19 -15.74
N ILE A 90 -33.22 -12.28 -17.07
CA ILE A 90 -34.22 -11.79 -18.03
C ILE A 90 -34.79 -12.96 -18.83
N ALA A 91 -36.00 -13.39 -18.47
CA ALA A 91 -36.76 -14.34 -19.27
C ALA A 91 -37.33 -13.69 -20.54
N LYS A 92 -37.13 -14.32 -21.71
CA LYS A 92 -37.62 -13.84 -23.02
C LYS A 92 -38.94 -14.51 -23.43
N THR A 93 -39.94 -14.42 -22.55
CA THR A 93 -41.30 -14.96 -22.76
C THR A 93 -41.91 -14.45 -24.09
N PRO A 94 -42.65 -15.29 -24.85
CA PRO A 94 -43.06 -16.66 -24.55
C PRO A 94 -42.01 -17.73 -24.88
N ARG A 95 -40.83 -17.37 -25.41
CA ARG A 95 -39.77 -18.34 -25.69
C ARG A 95 -39.08 -18.75 -24.39
N THR A 96 -38.69 -20.03 -24.29
CA THR A 96 -37.85 -20.53 -23.20
C THR A 96 -36.39 -20.13 -23.43
N VAL A 97 -36.11 -18.84 -23.29
CA VAL A 97 -34.78 -18.22 -23.45
C VAL A 97 -34.55 -17.28 -22.26
N ASN A 98 -33.33 -17.24 -21.73
CA ASN A 98 -32.94 -16.40 -20.59
C ASN A 98 -31.63 -15.67 -20.91
N ASP A 99 -31.61 -14.35 -20.67
CA ASP A 99 -30.38 -13.53 -20.63
C ASP A 99 -30.10 -13.11 -19.19
N ASP A 100 -28.90 -12.61 -18.90
CA ASP A 100 -28.55 -12.03 -17.60
C ASP A 100 -27.98 -10.61 -17.77
N ILE A 101 -28.26 -9.71 -16.83
CA ILE A 101 -27.56 -8.43 -16.64
C ILE A 101 -26.63 -8.56 -15.44
N LEU A 102 -25.36 -8.24 -15.63
CA LEU A 102 -24.33 -8.22 -14.59
C LEU A 102 -23.92 -6.78 -14.29
N HIS A 103 -23.96 -6.40 -13.02
CA HIS A 103 -23.47 -5.11 -12.55
C HIS A 103 -22.47 -5.32 -11.42
N PHE A 104 -21.22 -4.92 -11.63
CA PHE A 104 -20.13 -5.15 -10.69
C PHE A 104 -19.01 -4.11 -10.84
N ASN A 105 -18.22 -3.93 -9.79
CA ASN A 105 -16.97 -3.17 -9.87
C ASN A 105 -15.87 -4.09 -10.42
N THR A 106 -15.06 -3.62 -11.38
CA THR A 106 -14.05 -4.47 -12.06
C THR A 106 -12.91 -4.94 -11.16
N GLN A 107 -12.83 -4.43 -9.93
CA GLN A 107 -11.91 -4.84 -8.87
C GLN A 107 -12.62 -5.61 -7.73
N CYS A 108 -13.79 -6.22 -7.96
CA CYS A 108 -14.56 -6.85 -6.88
C CYS A 108 -14.25 -8.34 -6.65
N SER A 109 -13.64 -9.03 -7.62
CA SER A 109 -13.34 -10.46 -7.58
C SER A 109 -12.02 -10.73 -8.32
N SER A 110 -11.76 -11.95 -8.80
CA SER A 110 -10.58 -12.25 -9.62
C SER A 110 -10.45 -11.25 -10.77
N GLN A 111 -9.31 -10.56 -10.81
CA GLN A 111 -9.12 -9.37 -11.62
C GLN A 111 -7.69 -9.28 -12.17
N TRP A 112 -7.54 -8.45 -13.18
CA TRP A 112 -6.28 -7.83 -13.56
C TRP A 112 -6.35 -6.35 -13.19
N ASP A 113 -5.24 -5.80 -12.74
CA ASP A 113 -5.08 -4.35 -12.56
C ASP A 113 -4.22 -3.84 -13.71
N SER A 114 -4.78 -3.00 -14.58
CA SER A 114 -4.00 -2.43 -15.68
C SER A 114 -3.14 -1.26 -15.21
N LEU A 115 -2.27 -0.80 -16.12
CA LEU A 115 -1.30 0.26 -15.85
C LEU A 115 -1.92 1.65 -15.56
N ARG A 116 -3.26 1.78 -15.71
CA ARG A 116 -4.06 2.95 -15.29
C ARG A 116 -4.81 2.76 -13.96
N HIS A 117 -4.66 1.62 -13.28
CA HIS A 117 -5.34 1.37 -12.01
C HIS A 117 -4.70 2.16 -10.86
N PHE A 118 -3.37 2.15 -10.79
CA PHE A 118 -2.61 2.79 -9.72
C PHE A 118 -1.38 3.49 -10.30
N GLY A 119 -1.35 4.82 -10.22
CA GLY A 119 -0.26 5.66 -10.73
C GLY A 119 0.72 6.11 -9.65
N TYR A 120 1.76 6.83 -10.08
CA TYR A 120 2.66 7.53 -9.19
C TYR A 120 1.91 8.64 -8.47
N GLN A 121 1.87 8.56 -7.13
CA GLN A 121 1.04 9.45 -6.31
C GLN A 121 1.61 10.88 -6.23
N ALA A 122 2.94 11.03 -6.17
CA ALA A 122 3.58 12.34 -6.07
C ALA A 122 3.53 13.10 -7.41
N GLU A 123 3.80 12.39 -8.51
CA GLU A 123 3.85 12.93 -9.87
C GLU A 123 2.47 12.98 -10.54
N LYS A 124 1.45 12.31 -9.96
CA LYS A 124 0.06 12.23 -10.44
C LYS A 124 -0.08 11.72 -11.87
N VAL A 125 0.73 10.72 -12.22
CA VAL A 125 0.82 10.16 -13.57
C VAL A 125 0.78 8.63 -13.52
N PHE A 126 0.12 8.04 -14.49
CA PHE A 126 0.13 6.61 -14.78
C PHE A 126 1.28 6.28 -15.74
N TYR A 127 1.38 5.01 -16.14
CA TYR A 127 2.40 4.54 -17.08
C TYR A 127 2.54 5.42 -18.33
N ASN A 128 3.78 5.66 -18.75
CA ASN A 128 4.15 6.48 -19.91
C ASN A 128 3.54 7.90 -19.91
N GLY A 129 3.29 8.48 -18.74
CA GLY A 129 2.91 9.89 -18.58
C GLY A 129 1.42 10.18 -18.74
N LEU A 130 0.55 9.16 -18.81
CA LEU A 130 -0.90 9.36 -18.83
C LEU A 130 -1.36 10.08 -17.54
N LYS A 131 -2.11 11.16 -17.68
CA LYS A 131 -2.59 11.98 -16.56
C LYS A 131 -4.01 11.61 -16.14
N GLN A 132 -4.30 11.73 -14.85
CA GLN A 132 -5.65 11.52 -14.32
C GLN A 132 -6.66 12.50 -14.92
N GLU A 133 -6.28 13.76 -15.13
CA GLU A 133 -7.16 14.80 -15.66
C GLU A 133 -7.62 14.47 -17.09
N SER A 134 -6.76 13.84 -17.90
CA SER A 134 -7.12 13.38 -19.23
C SER A 134 -8.25 12.34 -19.20
N LEU A 135 -8.16 11.39 -18.27
CA LEU A 135 -9.18 10.34 -18.09
C LEU A 135 -10.52 10.89 -17.59
N LEU A 136 -10.49 11.95 -16.78
CA LEU A 136 -11.69 12.61 -16.28
C LEU A 136 -12.34 13.51 -17.34
N ALA A 137 -11.53 14.16 -18.17
CA ALA A 137 -12.02 15.02 -19.24
C ALA A 137 -12.65 14.22 -20.38
N ASP A 138 -12.10 13.03 -20.69
CA ASP A 138 -12.61 12.17 -21.75
C ASP A 138 -12.72 10.70 -21.28
N PRO A 139 -13.93 10.26 -20.89
CA PRO A 139 -14.19 8.88 -20.50
C PRO A 139 -13.97 7.84 -21.60
N SER A 140 -13.83 8.26 -22.87
CA SER A 140 -13.57 7.35 -23.99
C SER A 140 -12.11 6.94 -24.12
N ILE A 141 -11.18 7.60 -23.40
CA ILE A 141 -9.76 7.22 -23.41
C ILE A 141 -9.59 5.83 -22.81
N THR A 142 -9.04 4.91 -23.61
CA THR A 142 -8.78 3.52 -23.22
C THR A 142 -7.31 3.25 -22.87
N THR A 143 -6.40 4.19 -23.14
CA THR A 143 -4.95 4.07 -22.92
C THR A 143 -4.61 3.47 -21.56
N ASN A 144 -3.67 2.52 -21.55
CA ASN A 144 -3.24 1.76 -20.36
C ASN A 144 -4.37 0.98 -19.66
N GLY A 145 -5.53 0.81 -20.31
CA GLY A 145 -6.67 0.05 -19.83
C GLY A 145 -6.64 -1.42 -20.23
N ILE A 146 -7.48 -2.24 -19.59
CA ILE A 146 -7.68 -3.65 -19.99
C ILE A 146 -8.51 -3.73 -21.27
N GLN A 147 -9.57 -2.92 -21.35
CA GLN A 147 -10.53 -2.92 -22.44
C GLN A 147 -10.35 -1.68 -23.31
N SER A 148 -10.25 -1.90 -24.62
CA SER A 148 -10.63 -0.88 -25.59
C SER A 148 -12.15 -0.92 -25.69
N ALA A 149 -12.83 0.13 -25.24
CA ALA A 149 -14.26 0.27 -25.46
C ALA A 149 -14.50 0.28 -26.99
N LEU A 150 -14.97 -0.85 -27.53
CA LEU A 150 -16.09 -1.09 -28.46
C LEU A 150 -16.66 0.06 -29.34
N PHE A 151 -15.96 1.16 -29.57
CA PHE A 151 -16.46 2.32 -30.32
C PHE A 151 -15.37 2.93 -31.20
N SER A 152 -14.97 2.21 -32.28
CA SER A 152 -14.92 2.73 -33.67
C SER A 152 -14.12 1.81 -34.61
N GLU A 153 -14.86 1.29 -35.60
CA GLU A 153 -14.51 0.55 -36.82
C GLU A 153 -13.98 -0.91 -36.74
N PRO A 154 -14.71 -1.89 -37.32
CA PRO A 154 -14.22 -3.26 -37.50
C PRO A 154 -13.21 -3.31 -38.64
N ARG A 155 -11.91 -3.41 -38.31
CA ARG A 155 -10.90 -3.86 -39.29
C ARG A 155 -10.71 -5.36 -39.16
N ILE A 156 -11.39 -6.12 -40.02
CA ILE A 156 -10.97 -7.47 -40.36
C ILE A 156 -9.59 -7.34 -41.03
N VAL A 157 -8.52 -7.65 -40.29
CA VAL A 157 -7.18 -7.83 -40.86
C VAL A 157 -7.01 -9.32 -41.13
N ILE A 158 -7.37 -9.76 -42.33
CA ILE A 158 -6.89 -11.05 -42.85
C ILE A 158 -5.41 -10.83 -43.17
N ALA A 159 -4.53 -11.26 -42.26
CA ALA A 159 -3.10 -11.23 -42.47
C ALA A 159 -2.70 -12.33 -43.48
N LEU A 160 -2.66 -11.99 -44.76
CA LEU A 160 -2.08 -12.82 -45.83
C LEU A 160 -0.70 -12.33 -46.29
N THR A 161 0.00 -11.50 -45.51
CA THR A 161 1.37 -11.06 -45.83
C THR A 161 2.31 -11.07 -44.62
N PRO A 162 3.56 -11.56 -44.77
CA PRO A 162 4.47 -11.82 -43.66
C PRO A 162 5.39 -10.63 -43.33
N SER A 163 4.83 -9.43 -43.16
CA SER A 163 5.60 -8.24 -42.76
C SER A 163 5.15 -7.76 -41.38
N ILE A 164 5.78 -8.30 -40.32
CA ILE A 164 5.36 -8.23 -38.91
C ILE A 164 6.05 -7.07 -38.15
N HIS A 165 6.16 -5.87 -38.72
CA HIS A 165 6.90 -4.76 -38.07
C HIS A 165 6.14 -3.43 -37.93
N SER A 166 4.85 -3.37 -38.24
CA SER A 166 4.05 -2.11 -38.13
C SER A 166 2.76 -2.22 -37.33
N LEU A 167 2.59 -3.28 -36.53
CA LEU A 167 1.44 -3.47 -35.64
C LEU A 167 1.86 -3.24 -34.18
N GLN A 168 2.26 -2.01 -33.84
CA GLN A 168 2.26 -1.57 -32.44
C GLN A 168 0.79 -1.43 -32.02
N ILE A 169 0.21 -2.52 -31.51
CA ILE A 169 -1.20 -2.62 -31.10
C ILE A 169 -1.25 -2.51 -29.58
N SER A 170 -2.02 -1.54 -29.09
CA SER A 170 -1.93 -0.98 -27.74
C SER A 170 -3.02 -1.44 -26.76
N ASP A 171 -3.43 -2.72 -26.75
CA ASP A 171 -4.52 -3.18 -25.85
C ASP A 171 -4.30 -4.62 -25.32
N TRP A 172 -4.46 -4.83 -24.01
CA TRP A 172 -4.36 -6.17 -23.37
C TRP A 172 -5.42 -7.14 -23.91
N ALA A 173 -6.65 -6.67 -24.14
CA ALA A 173 -7.77 -7.53 -24.56
C ALA A 173 -7.73 -7.98 -26.03
N ARG A 174 -6.96 -7.32 -26.92
CA ARG A 174 -6.93 -7.68 -28.35
C ARG A 174 -6.20 -8.98 -28.62
N SER A 175 -5.08 -9.21 -27.93
CA SER A 175 -4.32 -10.46 -28.01
C SER A 175 -4.60 -11.39 -26.83
N GLY A 176 -5.20 -10.86 -25.76
CA GLY A 176 -5.29 -11.53 -24.47
C GLY A 176 -3.92 -11.62 -23.78
N ILE A 177 -3.95 -11.99 -22.49
CA ILE A 177 -2.73 -12.36 -21.76
C ILE A 177 -2.60 -13.87 -21.85
N VAL A 178 -1.76 -14.33 -22.79
CA VAL A 178 -1.49 -15.75 -23.01
C VAL A 178 0.02 -15.95 -22.90
N GLY A 179 0.48 -16.75 -21.95
CA GLY A 179 1.91 -16.95 -21.70
C GLY A 179 2.16 -18.14 -20.79
N ARG A 180 3.42 -18.29 -20.36
CA ARG A 180 3.79 -19.32 -19.39
C ARG A 180 3.53 -18.81 -17.98
N GLY A 181 2.67 -19.51 -17.24
CA GLY A 181 2.45 -19.25 -15.81
C GLY A 181 3.38 -20.11 -14.95
N ILE A 182 3.96 -19.51 -13.90
CA ILE A 182 4.74 -20.20 -12.89
C ILE A 182 4.10 -19.98 -11.52
N LEU A 183 3.97 -21.02 -10.71
CA LEU A 183 3.36 -20.94 -9.38
C LEU A 183 4.41 -21.11 -8.29
N LEU A 184 4.61 -20.07 -7.48
CA LEU A 184 5.26 -20.16 -6.18
C LEU A 184 4.20 -20.36 -5.09
N ASP A 185 4.09 -21.59 -4.57
CA ASP A 185 3.10 -21.93 -3.53
C ASP A 185 3.66 -21.69 -2.13
N PHE A 186 3.73 -20.41 -1.74
CA PHE A 186 4.21 -20.02 -0.41
C PHE A 186 3.32 -20.57 0.71
N TYR A 187 1.99 -20.60 0.53
CA TYR A 187 1.08 -21.11 1.57
C TYR A 187 1.36 -22.57 1.92
N ALA A 188 1.50 -23.45 0.91
CA ALA A 188 1.83 -24.84 1.16
C ALA A 188 3.26 -25.03 1.69
N TYR A 189 4.22 -24.22 1.21
CA TYR A 189 5.58 -24.18 1.76
C TYR A 189 5.58 -23.82 3.24
N ALA A 190 4.86 -22.76 3.62
CA ALA A 190 4.74 -22.31 4.99
C ALA A 190 4.18 -23.40 5.91
N GLN A 191 3.18 -24.16 5.45
CA GLN A 191 2.66 -25.32 6.20
C GLN A 191 3.71 -26.42 6.39
N ARG A 192 4.48 -26.77 5.37
CA ARG A 192 5.53 -27.80 5.46
C ARG A 192 6.69 -27.39 6.37
N HIS A 193 7.00 -26.09 6.40
CA HIS A 193 8.11 -25.51 7.14
C HIS A 193 7.71 -24.91 8.50
N ASN A 194 6.47 -25.12 8.93
CA ASN A 194 5.94 -24.59 10.20
C ASN A 194 6.08 -23.05 10.32
N ILE A 195 5.92 -22.34 9.21
CA ILE A 195 5.90 -20.88 9.17
C ILE A 195 4.46 -20.43 9.44
N GLU A 196 4.21 -19.97 10.66
CA GLU A 196 2.89 -19.47 11.05
C GLU A 196 2.66 -18.03 10.55
N TYR A 197 1.62 -17.84 9.74
CA TYR A 197 1.11 -16.53 9.36
C TYR A 197 -0.39 -16.57 9.07
N SER A 198 -1.01 -15.39 9.02
CA SER A 198 -2.41 -15.23 8.62
C SER A 198 -2.50 -14.38 7.36
N ALA A 199 -3.34 -14.79 6.41
CA ALA A 199 -3.63 -14.01 5.21
C ALA A 199 -4.33 -12.67 5.52
N PHE A 200 -4.92 -12.55 6.71
CA PHE A 200 -5.58 -11.35 7.23
C PHE A 200 -4.65 -10.49 8.10
N SER A 201 -3.34 -10.64 7.96
CA SER A 201 -2.31 -9.90 8.72
C SER A 201 -1.33 -9.24 7.77
N GLN A 202 -0.51 -8.30 8.23
CA GLN A 202 0.49 -7.63 7.38
C GLN A 202 1.77 -8.45 7.20
N TYR A 203 1.64 -9.78 7.09
CA TYR A 203 2.80 -10.65 6.90
C TYR A 203 3.43 -10.40 5.53
N GLY A 204 4.65 -9.86 5.54
CA GLY A 204 5.43 -9.63 4.34
C GLY A 204 6.30 -10.83 4.01
N ILE A 205 5.96 -11.51 2.92
CA ILE A 205 6.76 -12.61 2.38
C ILE A 205 8.01 -12.00 1.76
N THR A 206 9.16 -12.34 2.31
CA THR A 206 10.45 -11.82 1.85
C THR A 206 10.86 -12.43 0.52
N LEU A 207 11.72 -11.72 -0.23
CA LEU A 207 12.28 -12.26 -1.46
C LEU A 207 13.05 -13.57 -1.21
N ASP A 208 13.76 -13.69 -0.10
CA ASP A 208 14.50 -14.92 0.24
C ASP A 208 13.56 -16.11 0.49
N GLN A 209 12.40 -15.88 1.10
CA GLN A 209 11.38 -16.92 1.22
C GLN A 209 10.82 -17.33 -0.14
N LEU A 210 10.57 -16.38 -1.05
CA LEU A 210 10.13 -16.71 -2.42
C LEU A 210 11.20 -17.49 -3.19
N LYS A 211 12.49 -17.14 -3.03
CA LYS A 211 13.62 -17.89 -3.60
C LYS A 211 13.74 -19.28 -2.99
N ALA A 212 13.48 -19.44 -1.70
CA ALA A 212 13.45 -20.75 -1.04
C ALA A 212 12.32 -21.63 -1.59
N VAL A 213 11.12 -21.06 -1.77
CA VAL A 213 9.99 -21.73 -2.42
C VAL A 213 10.34 -22.14 -3.85
N GLN A 214 10.93 -21.23 -4.64
CA GLN A 214 11.40 -21.51 -5.99
C GLN A 214 12.39 -22.69 -6.01
N ALA A 215 13.38 -22.67 -5.11
CA ALA A 215 14.41 -23.70 -5.03
C ALA A 215 13.82 -25.06 -4.66
N GLU A 216 12.90 -25.12 -3.69
CA GLU A 216 12.21 -26.36 -3.30
C GLU A 216 11.34 -26.91 -4.43
N GLN A 217 10.64 -26.04 -5.17
CA GLN A 217 9.83 -26.44 -6.31
C GLN A 217 10.66 -26.77 -7.57
N GLY A 218 11.96 -26.47 -7.57
CA GLY A 218 12.84 -26.67 -8.73
C GLY A 218 12.44 -25.86 -9.95
N ILE A 219 11.94 -24.62 -9.75
CA ILE A 219 11.41 -23.79 -10.84
C ILE A 219 12.52 -22.94 -11.46
N GLU A 220 12.65 -23.05 -12.78
CA GLU A 220 13.46 -22.14 -13.61
C GLU A 220 12.58 -21.13 -14.32
N PHE A 221 12.90 -19.85 -14.12
CA PHE A 221 12.21 -18.75 -14.79
C PHE A 221 12.71 -18.56 -16.21
N ARG A 222 11.81 -18.04 -17.05
CA ARG A 222 12.09 -17.66 -18.43
C ARG A 222 11.51 -16.26 -18.67
N PRO A 223 12.12 -15.45 -19.53
CA PRO A 223 11.53 -14.17 -19.94
C PRO A 223 10.11 -14.35 -20.47
N GLY A 224 9.20 -13.46 -20.06
CA GLY A 224 7.79 -13.52 -20.41
C GLY A 224 6.92 -14.35 -19.46
N ASP A 225 7.50 -14.91 -18.39
CA ASP A 225 6.75 -15.64 -17.37
C ASP A 225 5.76 -14.73 -16.64
N ILE A 226 4.59 -15.28 -16.34
CA ILE A 226 3.60 -14.70 -15.43
C ILE A 226 3.79 -15.35 -14.07
N LEU A 227 4.25 -14.57 -13.10
CA LEU A 227 4.51 -15.02 -11.75
C LEU A 227 3.22 -15.10 -10.95
N LEU A 228 2.84 -16.30 -10.51
CA LEU A 228 1.71 -16.56 -9.64
C LEU A 228 2.25 -16.87 -8.24
N ILE A 229 1.79 -16.16 -7.21
CA ILE A 229 2.12 -16.43 -5.81
C ILE A 229 0.86 -16.83 -5.08
N ARG A 230 0.85 -18.01 -4.45
CA ARG A 230 -0.23 -18.43 -3.58
C ARG A 230 0.07 -18.02 -2.14
N PHE A 231 -0.57 -16.95 -1.70
CA PHE A 231 -0.57 -16.39 -0.35
C PHE A 231 -1.53 -17.10 0.60
N GLY A 232 -2.48 -17.88 0.09
CA GLY A 232 -3.42 -18.68 0.89
C GLY A 232 -4.64 -17.91 1.41
N PHE A 233 -4.91 -16.71 0.87
CA PHE A 233 -6.05 -15.89 1.31
C PHE A 233 -7.38 -16.55 1.00
N ILE A 234 -7.61 -17.06 -0.22
CA ILE A 234 -8.89 -17.69 -0.58
C ILE A 234 -9.16 -18.88 0.33
N THR A 235 -8.16 -19.75 0.52
CA THR A 235 -8.28 -20.93 1.40
C THR A 235 -8.62 -20.53 2.83
N GLN A 236 -7.96 -19.51 3.39
CA GLN A 236 -8.25 -19.04 4.74
C GLN A 236 -9.61 -18.31 4.83
N TYR A 237 -10.01 -17.57 3.81
CA TYR A 237 -11.27 -16.83 3.75
C TYR A 237 -12.47 -17.75 3.67
N GLU A 238 -12.41 -18.79 2.84
CA GLU A 238 -13.52 -19.73 2.71
C GLU A 238 -13.81 -20.47 4.03
N ALA A 239 -12.78 -20.75 4.82
CA ALA A 239 -12.88 -21.34 6.15
C ALA A 239 -13.46 -20.42 7.24
N LEU A 240 -13.61 -19.11 6.99
CA LEU A 240 -14.17 -18.17 7.97
C LEU A 240 -15.69 -18.33 8.13
N SER A 241 -16.17 -18.04 9.35
CA SER A 241 -17.61 -17.81 9.60
C SER A 241 -18.11 -16.57 8.86
N ASP A 242 -19.43 -16.47 8.69
CA ASP A 242 -20.03 -15.32 8.00
C ASP A 242 -19.79 -13.99 8.73
N GLU A 243 -19.85 -14.01 10.06
CA GLU A 243 -19.56 -12.86 10.93
C GLU A 243 -18.12 -12.40 10.70
N ARG A 244 -17.16 -13.34 10.67
CA ARG A 244 -15.76 -13.01 10.48
C ARG A 244 -15.48 -12.51 9.06
N LYS A 245 -16.14 -13.04 8.04
CA LYS A 245 -16.08 -12.51 6.66
C LYS A 245 -16.54 -11.05 6.61
N ARG A 246 -17.62 -10.70 7.32
CA ARG A 246 -18.12 -9.32 7.44
C ARG A 246 -17.13 -8.41 8.16
N GLU A 247 -16.44 -8.90 9.18
CA GLU A 247 -15.42 -8.14 9.90
C GLU A 247 -14.18 -7.86 9.04
N VAL A 248 -13.70 -8.87 8.31
CA VAL A 248 -12.53 -8.76 7.41
C VAL A 248 -12.76 -7.75 6.29
N ALA A 249 -14.02 -7.58 5.86
CA ALA A 249 -14.40 -6.59 4.87
C ALA A 249 -14.40 -5.14 5.39
N LYS A 250 -14.25 -4.91 6.70
CA LYS A 250 -14.14 -3.56 7.27
C LYS A 250 -12.72 -3.01 7.14
N VAL A 251 -12.62 -1.69 7.10
CA VAL A 251 -11.36 -0.93 7.12
C VAL A 251 -10.87 -0.78 8.58
N PRO A 252 -9.55 -0.82 8.85
CA PRO A 252 -8.44 -0.96 7.91
C PRO A 252 -8.26 -2.40 7.41
N HIS A 253 -7.93 -2.51 6.13
CA HIS A 253 -7.55 -3.79 5.54
C HIS A 253 -6.12 -4.16 5.86
N THR A 254 -5.89 -5.42 6.19
CA THR A 254 -4.57 -5.99 6.48
C THR A 254 -4.43 -7.33 5.76
N TRP A 255 -3.56 -7.35 4.75
CA TRP A 255 -3.37 -8.53 3.91
C TRP A 255 -1.92 -9.00 3.94
N ALA A 256 -1.76 -10.32 3.93
CA ALA A 256 -0.46 -10.89 3.66
C ALA A 256 -0.18 -10.73 2.16
N GLY A 257 1.08 -10.56 1.84
CA GLY A 257 1.50 -10.30 0.47
C GLY A 257 3.03 -10.30 0.36
N VAL A 258 3.52 -9.90 -0.80
CA VAL A 258 4.96 -9.69 -0.99
C VAL A 258 5.43 -8.54 -0.09
N GLY A 259 6.52 -8.77 0.64
CA GLY A 259 7.18 -7.73 1.44
C GLY A 259 7.65 -6.58 0.54
N GLN A 260 7.31 -5.34 0.91
CA GLN A 260 7.71 -4.15 0.17
C GLN A 260 9.23 -3.98 0.25
N SER A 261 9.93 -4.20 -0.87
CA SER A 261 11.38 -4.08 -0.95
C SER A 261 11.81 -3.72 -2.37
N LYS A 262 12.88 -2.93 -2.47
CA LYS A 262 13.52 -2.62 -3.75
C LYS A 262 14.09 -3.88 -4.39
N ASP A 263 14.64 -4.78 -3.59
CA ASP A 263 15.22 -6.04 -4.05
C ASP A 263 14.19 -6.93 -4.76
N PHE A 264 12.94 -6.95 -4.29
CA PHE A 264 11.87 -7.66 -5.00
C PHE A 264 11.57 -7.03 -6.36
N LEU A 265 11.52 -5.69 -6.45
CA LEU A 265 11.30 -4.99 -7.72
C LEU A 265 12.44 -5.24 -8.71
N GLU A 266 13.69 -5.19 -8.24
CA GLU A 266 14.89 -5.52 -9.01
C GLU A 266 14.83 -6.96 -9.50
N TRP A 267 14.59 -7.92 -8.61
CA TRP A 267 14.46 -9.32 -8.96
C TRP A 267 13.32 -9.59 -9.94
N PHE A 268 12.17 -8.93 -9.78
CA PHE A 268 11.03 -9.10 -10.67
C PHE A 268 11.36 -8.58 -12.09
N TRP A 269 11.97 -7.41 -12.17
CA TRP A 269 12.35 -6.76 -13.43
C TRP A 269 13.46 -7.52 -14.16
N ASP A 270 14.53 -7.88 -13.45
CA ASP A 270 15.72 -8.52 -14.02
C ASP A 270 15.45 -9.98 -14.44
N ASN A 271 14.42 -10.65 -13.88
CA ASN A 271 13.93 -11.93 -14.41
C ASN A 271 12.99 -11.79 -15.61
N HIS A 272 12.66 -10.55 -16.02
CA HIS A 272 11.82 -10.23 -17.16
C HIS A 272 10.42 -10.86 -17.09
N PHE A 273 9.83 -10.91 -15.89
CA PHE A 273 8.44 -11.29 -15.72
C PHE A 273 7.52 -10.31 -16.45
N SER A 274 6.40 -10.84 -16.96
CA SER A 274 5.39 -10.03 -17.64
C SER A 274 4.36 -9.46 -16.68
N ALA A 275 4.01 -10.23 -15.66
CA ALA A 275 2.98 -9.87 -14.70
C ALA A 275 3.15 -10.64 -13.39
N LEU A 276 2.60 -10.06 -12.32
CA LEU A 276 2.48 -10.67 -10.99
C LEU A 276 1.00 -10.86 -10.68
N ALA A 277 0.62 -12.05 -10.25
CA ALA A 277 -0.72 -12.32 -9.73
C ALA A 277 -0.64 -13.20 -8.48
N GLY A 278 -1.73 -13.24 -7.72
CA GLY A 278 -1.85 -14.13 -6.58
C GLY A 278 -3.26 -14.13 -6.02
N ASP A 279 -3.48 -14.92 -4.98
CA ASP A 279 -4.80 -15.16 -4.40
C ASP A 279 -5.19 -14.19 -3.27
N SER A 280 -4.43 -13.11 -3.06
CA SER A 280 -4.66 -12.09 -2.02
C SER A 280 -5.35 -10.84 -2.59
N PRO A 281 -6.20 -10.11 -1.82
CA PRO A 281 -6.82 -8.86 -2.26
C PRO A 281 -5.82 -7.73 -2.58
N ALA A 282 -4.61 -7.82 -2.04
CA ALA A 282 -3.49 -6.96 -2.42
C ALA A 282 -2.22 -7.82 -2.60
N LEU A 283 -1.45 -7.51 -3.64
CA LEU A 283 -0.23 -8.26 -3.96
C LEU A 283 0.93 -7.96 -3.00
N SER A 284 0.96 -6.77 -2.40
CA SER A 284 1.97 -6.38 -1.42
C SER A 284 1.41 -6.36 0.00
N SER A 285 2.22 -6.78 0.95
CA SER A 285 1.91 -6.64 2.38
C SER A 285 2.14 -5.20 2.83
N GLY A 286 1.31 -4.70 3.73
CA GLY A 286 1.62 -3.48 4.50
C GLY A 286 0.42 -2.60 4.78
N GLY A 287 0.50 -1.90 5.90
CA GLY A 287 -0.27 -0.70 6.20
C GLY A 287 0.66 0.31 6.87
N VAL A 288 0.32 1.59 6.77
CA VAL A 288 1.17 2.71 7.19
C VAL A 288 1.15 2.82 8.73
N PHE A 289 1.92 1.96 9.39
CA PHE A 289 2.25 2.05 10.82
C PHE A 289 3.70 1.63 11.04
N LEU A 290 4.36 2.24 12.02
CA LEU A 290 5.75 1.92 12.40
C LEU A 290 5.90 0.53 13.03
N PHE A 291 4.81 -0.01 13.60
CA PHE A 291 4.84 -1.30 14.30
C PHE A 291 5.31 -2.47 13.42
N PRO A 292 4.84 -2.60 12.16
CA PRO A 292 5.39 -3.52 11.17
C PRO A 292 6.92 -3.54 11.05
N LEU A 293 7.63 -2.42 11.25
CA LEU A 293 9.10 -2.38 11.19
C LEU A 293 9.74 -3.15 12.35
N TYR A 294 9.06 -3.24 13.49
CA TYR A 294 9.56 -3.93 14.68
C TYR A 294 9.15 -5.40 14.73
N VAL A 295 8.06 -5.77 14.05
CA VAL A 295 7.46 -7.12 14.13
C VAL A 295 8.46 -8.24 13.86
N PRO A 296 9.29 -8.20 12.79
CA PRO A 296 10.27 -9.26 12.54
C PRO A 296 11.26 -9.43 13.70
N TRP A 297 11.76 -8.32 14.22
CA TRP A 297 12.72 -8.31 15.34
C TRP A 297 12.08 -8.84 16.62
N LEU A 298 10.85 -8.39 16.94
CA LEU A 298 10.10 -8.83 18.12
C LEU A 298 9.75 -10.32 18.07
N LYS A 299 9.35 -10.84 16.90
CA LYS A 299 9.12 -12.28 16.70
C LYS A 299 10.39 -13.09 16.94
N GLN A 300 11.51 -12.64 16.39
CA GLN A 300 12.79 -13.34 16.51
C GLN A 300 13.32 -13.39 17.95
N HIS A 301 13.15 -12.31 18.73
CA HIS A 301 13.77 -12.19 20.06
C HIS A 301 12.83 -12.54 21.23
N TYR A 302 11.51 -12.45 21.04
CA TYR A 302 10.53 -12.74 22.11
C TYR A 302 9.60 -13.91 21.80
N ALA A 303 9.72 -14.55 20.62
CA ALA A 303 8.87 -15.66 20.19
C ALA A 303 7.35 -15.35 20.31
N LEU A 304 6.96 -14.10 20.08
CA LEU A 304 5.57 -13.65 20.24
C LEU A 304 4.65 -14.31 19.21
N THR A 305 3.51 -14.79 19.68
CA THR A 305 2.41 -15.23 18.84
C THR A 305 1.80 -14.05 18.08
N GLN A 306 1.08 -14.35 16.99
CA GLN A 306 0.37 -13.32 16.23
C GLN A 306 -0.69 -12.61 17.09
N SER A 307 -1.35 -13.33 18.01
CA SER A 307 -2.32 -12.75 18.93
C SER A 307 -1.69 -11.72 19.85
N GLU A 308 -0.52 -12.03 20.41
CA GLU A 308 0.22 -11.12 21.30
C GLU A 308 0.68 -9.85 20.58
N LEU A 309 1.16 -9.97 19.35
CA LEU A 309 1.52 -8.81 18.52
C LEU A 309 0.30 -7.93 18.24
N SER A 310 -0.85 -8.53 17.93
CA SER A 310 -2.11 -7.80 17.76
C SER A 310 -2.55 -7.11 19.06
N THR A 311 -2.41 -7.77 20.21
CA THR A 311 -2.69 -7.18 21.53
C THR A 311 -1.80 -5.97 21.81
N ILE A 312 -0.50 -6.04 21.50
CA ILE A 312 0.44 -4.94 21.71
C ILE A 312 0.06 -3.71 20.86
N VAL A 313 -0.29 -3.90 19.58
CA VAL A 313 -0.75 -2.79 18.72
C VAL A 313 -2.07 -2.20 19.24
N LEU A 314 -3.02 -3.07 19.55
CA LEU A 314 -4.34 -2.65 20.01
C LEU A 314 -4.25 -1.88 21.33
N ALA A 315 -3.32 -2.27 22.22
CA ALA A 315 -3.04 -1.54 23.45
C ALA A 315 -2.62 -0.08 23.17
N GLY A 316 -1.76 0.15 22.17
CA GLY A 316 -1.41 1.51 21.75
C GLY A 316 -2.60 2.31 21.22
N MET A 317 -3.47 1.69 20.41
CA MET A 317 -4.70 2.33 19.95
C MET A 317 -5.66 2.65 21.11
N MET A 318 -5.83 1.71 22.05
CA MET A 318 -6.66 1.91 23.24
C MET A 318 -6.16 3.09 24.08
N GLY A 319 -4.85 3.19 24.33
CA GLY A 319 -4.26 4.31 25.05
C GLY A 319 -4.54 5.65 24.38
N GLN A 320 -4.45 5.70 23.04
CA GLN A 320 -4.74 6.91 22.26
C GLN A 320 -6.19 7.36 22.39
N TYR A 321 -7.15 6.46 22.20
CA TYR A 321 -8.57 6.84 22.18
C TYR A 321 -9.17 7.01 23.57
N ALA A 322 -8.82 6.15 24.54
CA ALA A 322 -9.38 6.20 25.88
C ALA A 322 -8.99 7.49 26.64
N PHE A 323 -7.82 8.04 26.34
CA PHE A 323 -7.30 9.24 27.02
C PHE A 323 -7.52 10.54 26.24
N ALA A 324 -8.16 10.49 25.07
CA ALA A 324 -8.47 11.72 24.32
C ALA A 324 -9.31 12.70 25.14
N VAL A 325 -10.33 12.21 25.85
CA VAL A 325 -11.18 13.05 26.72
C VAL A 325 -10.38 13.65 27.87
N VAL A 326 -9.49 12.86 28.48
CA VAL A 326 -8.64 13.29 29.59
C VAL A 326 -7.71 14.42 29.14
N TRP A 327 -7.04 14.25 28.00
CA TRP A 327 -6.17 15.31 27.47
C TRP A 327 -6.95 16.53 26.99
N GLY A 328 -8.17 16.37 26.50
CA GLY A 328 -9.08 17.49 26.25
C GLY A 328 -9.28 18.33 27.51
N ALA A 329 -9.65 17.69 28.62
CA ALA A 329 -9.84 18.37 29.91
C ALA A 329 -8.55 19.02 30.45
N VAL A 330 -7.38 18.40 30.25
CA VAL A 330 -6.08 18.99 30.62
C VAL A 330 -5.77 20.22 29.78
N ILE A 331 -6.09 20.21 28.48
CA ILE A 331 -5.95 21.40 27.63
C ILE A 331 -6.85 22.52 28.09
N ASP A 332 -8.11 22.22 28.41
CA ASP A 332 -9.08 23.25 28.82
C ASP A 332 -8.74 23.87 30.19
N SER A 333 -7.99 23.16 31.05
CA SER A 333 -7.67 23.60 32.42
C SER A 333 -6.27 24.17 32.59
N ILE A 334 -5.26 23.59 31.93
CA ILE A 334 -3.84 23.94 32.10
C ILE A 334 -3.25 24.43 30.77
N GLY A 335 -3.74 23.94 29.64
CA GLY A 335 -3.31 24.38 28.31
C GLY A 335 -2.37 23.41 27.58
N PRO A 336 -2.03 23.72 26.31
CA PRO A 336 -1.32 22.81 25.42
C PRO A 336 0.12 22.48 25.87
N HIS A 337 0.80 23.40 26.56
CA HIS A 337 2.15 23.16 27.11
C HIS A 337 2.19 21.99 28.10
N ALA A 338 1.15 21.83 28.94
CA ALA A 338 1.06 20.73 29.90
C ALA A 338 0.91 19.38 29.21
N CYS A 339 0.10 19.32 28.14
CA CYS A 339 0.00 18.13 27.29
C CYS A 339 1.32 17.81 26.58
N SER A 340 2.06 18.84 26.14
CA SER A 340 3.39 18.64 25.55
C SER A 340 4.38 18.10 26.59
N LEU A 341 4.41 18.65 27.80
CA LEU A 341 5.26 18.15 28.88
C LEU A 341 4.92 16.71 29.27
N ALA A 342 3.63 16.40 29.39
CA ALA A 342 3.17 15.05 29.66
C ALA A 342 3.55 14.09 28.53
N ALA A 343 3.40 14.48 27.27
CA ALA A 343 3.85 13.69 26.13
C ALA A 343 5.36 13.41 26.20
N SER A 344 6.17 14.41 26.57
CA SER A 344 7.62 14.25 26.77
C SER A 344 7.95 13.16 27.80
N ALA A 345 7.30 13.20 28.97
CA ALA A 345 7.50 12.23 30.05
C ALA A 345 7.00 10.82 29.66
N LEU A 346 5.82 10.74 29.02
CA LEU A 346 5.23 9.47 28.59
C LEU A 346 6.06 8.80 27.50
N PHE A 347 6.54 9.57 26.52
CA PHE A 347 7.44 9.05 25.48
C PHE A 347 8.80 8.68 26.02
N LEU A 348 9.35 9.45 26.98
CA LEU A 348 10.61 9.10 27.63
C LEU A 348 10.47 7.74 28.31
N PHE A 349 9.41 7.57 29.12
CA PHE A 349 9.16 6.30 29.80
C PHE A 349 8.90 5.16 28.81
N SER A 350 7.96 5.33 27.87
CA SER A 350 7.54 4.25 26.98
C SER A 350 8.67 3.82 26.05
N TRP A 351 9.27 4.76 25.33
CA TRP A 351 10.25 4.45 24.30
C TRP A 351 11.63 4.12 24.87
N SER A 352 12.05 4.75 25.96
CA SER A 352 13.34 4.39 26.58
C SER A 352 13.28 3.04 27.28
N THR A 353 12.15 2.73 27.94
CA THR A 353 11.95 1.39 28.51
C THR A 353 11.85 0.36 27.40
N PHE A 354 11.11 0.64 26.31
CA PHE A 354 11.05 -0.27 25.16
C PHE A 354 12.43 -0.47 24.51
N ALA A 355 13.19 0.60 24.30
CA ALA A 355 14.56 0.53 23.78
C ALA A 355 15.47 -0.32 24.68
N TYR A 356 15.40 -0.13 25.99
CA TYR A 356 16.17 -0.92 26.96
C TYR A 356 15.78 -2.39 26.93
N LEU A 357 14.48 -2.68 26.92
CA LEU A 357 13.96 -4.05 26.85
C LEU A 357 14.42 -4.75 25.58
N VAL A 358 14.27 -4.10 24.42
CA VAL A 358 14.70 -4.60 23.11
C VAL A 358 16.22 -4.78 23.07
N ALA A 359 17.01 -3.81 23.54
CA ALA A 359 18.48 -3.91 23.54
C ALA A 359 19.01 -5.09 24.38
N ASN A 360 18.28 -5.48 25.43
CA ASN A 360 18.68 -6.55 26.35
C ASN A 360 17.86 -7.85 26.16
N SER A 361 16.97 -7.91 25.16
CA SER A 361 16.03 -9.01 24.95
C SER A 361 15.21 -9.37 26.21
N LEU A 362 14.85 -8.36 27.00
CA LEU A 362 14.06 -8.48 28.23
C LEU A 362 12.60 -8.09 27.96
N GLY A 363 11.63 -8.69 28.64
CA GLY A 363 10.22 -8.27 28.56
C GLY A 363 9.25 -9.42 28.36
N SER A 364 7.96 -9.08 28.32
CA SER A 364 6.86 -10.01 28.08
C SER A 364 5.79 -9.33 27.20
N PRO A 365 4.92 -10.09 26.52
CA PRO A 365 3.82 -9.52 25.75
C PRO A 365 3.01 -8.47 26.52
N ALA A 366 2.73 -8.72 27.79
CA ALA A 366 1.99 -7.81 28.66
C ALA A 366 2.75 -6.51 28.94
N ILE A 367 4.06 -6.59 29.18
CA ILE A 367 4.91 -5.41 29.40
C ILE A 367 4.97 -4.58 28.12
N LEU A 368 5.16 -5.22 26.96
CA LEU A 368 5.18 -4.55 25.67
C LEU A 368 3.83 -3.88 25.37
N ALA A 369 2.71 -4.55 25.65
CA ALA A 369 1.39 -3.96 25.50
C ALA A 369 1.20 -2.75 26.42
N GLY A 370 1.68 -2.82 27.67
CA GLY A 370 1.67 -1.69 28.59
C GLY A 370 2.47 -0.49 28.08
N LEU A 371 3.67 -0.72 27.56
CA LEU A 371 4.51 0.36 26.99
C LEU A 371 3.86 0.99 25.76
N PHE A 372 3.27 0.18 24.87
CA PHE A 372 2.57 0.68 23.70
C PHE A 372 1.31 1.45 24.07
N PHE A 373 0.56 0.98 25.08
CA PHE A 373 -0.56 1.73 25.66
C PHE A 373 -0.11 3.11 26.16
N THR A 374 0.96 3.17 26.95
CA THR A 374 1.51 4.45 27.45
C THR A 374 1.98 5.35 26.30
N ALA A 375 2.62 4.80 25.27
CA ALA A 375 2.98 5.54 24.07
C ALA A 375 1.75 6.08 23.33
N GLY A 376 0.65 5.33 23.30
CA GLY A 376 -0.65 5.75 22.78
C GLY A 376 -1.22 6.94 23.55
N VAL A 377 -1.17 6.91 24.88
CA VAL A 377 -1.57 8.04 25.74
C VAL A 377 -0.70 9.27 25.47
N GLY A 378 0.62 9.09 25.32
CA GLY A 378 1.54 10.17 24.95
C GLY A 378 1.28 10.74 23.56
N ARG A 379 0.88 9.90 22.59
CA ARG A 379 0.56 10.31 21.21
C ARG A 379 -0.63 11.26 21.16
N VAL A 380 -1.70 10.98 21.89
CA VAL A 380 -2.85 11.89 21.92
C VAL A 380 -2.52 13.20 22.63
N ALA A 381 -1.74 13.16 23.72
CA ALA A 381 -1.26 14.38 24.41
C ALA A 381 -0.41 15.25 23.49
N SER A 382 0.55 14.64 22.79
CA SER A 382 1.39 15.27 21.76
C SER A 382 0.55 15.92 20.67
N TYR A 383 -0.35 15.15 20.07
CA TYR A 383 -1.18 15.60 18.96
C TYR A 383 -2.10 16.76 19.36
N PHE A 384 -2.73 16.65 20.54
CA PHE A 384 -3.58 17.71 21.08
C PHE A 384 -2.78 18.97 21.42
N SER A 385 -1.58 18.83 22.02
CA SER A 385 -0.73 20.00 22.30
C SER A 385 -0.44 20.83 21.04
N ALA A 386 -0.13 20.18 19.92
CA ALA A 386 0.16 20.85 18.66
C ALA A 386 -1.08 21.45 18.00
N ILE A 387 -2.21 20.72 17.95
CA ILE A 387 -3.44 21.21 17.34
C ILE A 387 -3.99 22.40 18.11
N PHE A 388 -4.13 22.30 19.43
CA PHE A 388 -4.79 23.36 20.19
C PHE A 388 -3.91 24.60 20.35
N ALA A 389 -2.58 24.46 20.42
CA ALA A 389 -1.69 25.61 20.36
C ALA A 389 -1.75 26.35 19.01
N SER A 390 -2.10 25.65 17.93
CA SER A 390 -2.21 26.26 16.60
C SER A 390 -3.51 27.03 16.37
N ARG A 391 -4.55 26.80 17.19
CA ARG A 391 -5.85 27.45 17.05
C ARG A 391 -5.84 28.95 17.38
N SER A 392 -4.91 29.38 18.24
CA SER A 392 -4.77 30.76 18.66
C SER A 392 -4.05 31.66 17.64
N GLN A 393 -3.73 31.13 16.45
CA GLN A 393 -3.05 31.87 15.39
C GLN A 393 -4.04 32.62 14.49
N LYS A 394 -3.64 33.78 13.96
CA LYS A 394 -4.45 34.59 13.01
C LYS A 394 -4.96 33.80 11.80
N LYS A 395 -4.22 32.76 11.38
CA LYS A 395 -4.61 31.81 10.32
C LYS A 395 -4.85 30.42 10.90
N SER A 396 -5.82 30.31 11.81
CA SER A 396 -6.11 29.10 12.60
C SER A 396 -6.33 27.85 11.73
N GLY A 397 -6.97 27.97 10.56
CA GLY A 397 -7.19 26.85 9.64
C GLY A 397 -5.90 26.24 9.09
N LEU A 398 -4.99 27.07 8.58
CA LEU A 398 -3.67 26.61 8.08
C LEU A 398 -2.79 26.13 9.25
N ALA A 399 -2.82 26.84 10.36
CA ALA A 399 -2.05 26.48 11.54
C ALA A 399 -2.49 25.12 12.11
N THR A 400 -3.78 24.79 12.05
CA THR A 400 -4.34 23.49 12.50
C THR A 400 -4.09 22.37 11.48
N SER A 401 -4.15 22.65 10.18
CA SER A 401 -3.98 21.63 9.14
C SER A 401 -2.54 21.11 9.05
N VAL A 402 -1.53 21.91 9.43
CA VAL A 402 -0.12 21.49 9.41
C VAL A 402 0.17 20.36 10.42
N PRO A 403 -0.13 20.48 11.73
CA PRO A 403 -0.01 19.37 12.68
C PRO A 403 -0.85 18.14 12.31
N LEU A 404 -2.05 18.35 11.74
CA LEU A 404 -2.90 17.26 11.24
C LEU A 404 -2.20 16.47 10.12
N ALA A 405 -1.66 17.17 9.12
CA ALA A 405 -0.94 16.56 8.00
C ALA A 405 0.36 15.87 8.46
N LEU A 406 1.15 16.53 9.30
CA LEU A 406 2.38 15.96 9.87
C LEU A 406 2.10 14.73 10.74
N GLY A 407 1.03 14.76 11.53
CA GLY A 407 0.57 13.63 12.33
C GLY A 407 0.17 12.43 11.46
N GLY A 408 -0.60 12.67 10.40
CA GLY A 408 -1.03 11.64 9.44
C GLY A 408 0.11 11.06 8.61
N LEU A 409 1.07 11.88 8.19
CA LEU A 409 2.23 11.48 7.38
C LEU A 409 3.43 10.98 8.20
N SER A 410 3.38 11.13 9.53
CA SER A 410 4.48 10.72 10.42
C SER A 410 4.99 9.29 10.21
N PRO A 411 4.17 8.26 9.94
CA PRO A 411 4.71 6.91 9.76
C PRO A 411 5.48 6.76 8.44
N LEU A 412 5.12 7.51 7.39
CA LEU A 412 5.87 7.54 6.13
C LEU A 412 7.26 8.14 6.34
N VAL A 413 7.33 9.30 7.00
CA VAL A 413 8.59 9.99 7.32
C VAL A 413 9.48 9.09 8.19
N LEU A 414 8.91 8.51 9.25
CA LEU A 414 9.67 7.67 10.16
C LEU A 414 10.11 6.35 9.51
N SER A 415 9.36 5.82 8.53
CA SER A 415 9.80 4.66 7.73
C SER A 415 10.98 5.02 6.82
N TYR A 416 11.00 6.21 6.23
CA TYR A 416 12.16 6.69 5.47
C TYR A 416 13.39 6.86 6.36
N VAL A 417 13.21 7.46 7.55
CA VAL A 417 14.30 7.61 8.53
C VAL A 417 14.84 6.24 8.96
N ALA A 418 13.97 5.25 9.18
CA ALA A 418 14.37 3.87 9.50
C ALA A 418 15.26 3.22 8.42
N GLY A 419 15.14 3.66 7.16
CA GLY A 419 15.95 3.19 6.04
C GLY A 419 17.34 3.81 5.93
N LEU A 420 17.68 4.82 6.75
CA LEU A 420 19.00 5.45 6.73
C LEU A 420 20.07 4.47 7.25
N SER A 421 21.27 4.53 6.65
CA SER A 421 22.40 3.66 7.00
C SER A 421 22.78 3.71 8.48
N VAL A 422 22.50 4.83 9.17
CA VAL A 422 22.73 4.97 10.61
C VAL A 422 21.86 4.01 11.45
N PHE A 423 20.69 3.59 10.96
CA PHE A 423 19.80 2.63 11.63
C PHE A 423 19.89 1.23 11.04
N GLN A 424 20.95 0.95 10.27
CA GLN A 424 21.26 -0.40 9.81
C GLN A 424 22.51 -0.91 10.50
N THR A 425 22.51 -2.20 10.78
CA THR A 425 23.71 -2.94 11.19
C THR A 425 24.70 -2.99 10.02
N PRO A 426 25.99 -3.32 10.26
CA PRO A 426 26.98 -3.48 9.19
C PRO A 426 26.59 -4.49 8.09
N GLY A 427 25.62 -5.38 8.36
CA GLY A 427 25.05 -6.33 7.40
C GLY A 427 23.80 -5.85 6.68
N GLY A 428 23.41 -4.57 6.79
CA GLY A 428 22.22 -4.02 6.12
C GLY A 428 20.87 -4.37 6.76
N VAL A 429 20.88 -4.97 7.96
CA VAL A 429 19.66 -5.31 8.71
C VAL A 429 19.25 -4.13 9.59
N PHE A 430 17.95 -3.82 9.63
CA PHE A 430 17.39 -2.76 10.46
C PHE A 430 17.67 -2.98 11.97
N ASP A 431 18.30 -1.99 12.60
CA ASP A 431 18.67 -1.96 14.01
C ASP A 431 17.55 -1.34 14.84
N VAL A 432 16.62 -2.20 15.29
CA VAL A 432 15.45 -1.81 16.09
C VAL A 432 15.84 -1.12 17.40
N PRO A 433 16.74 -1.64 18.26
CA PRO A 433 17.12 -0.95 19.50
C PRO A 433 17.64 0.47 19.25
N LYS A 434 18.49 0.65 18.24
CA LYS A 434 19.07 1.96 17.92
C LYS A 434 18.02 2.94 17.40
N PHE A 435 17.14 2.49 16.52
CA PHE A 435 16.05 3.32 15.98
C PHE A 435 15.05 3.73 17.07
N VAL A 436 14.63 2.79 17.92
CA VAL A 436 13.69 3.06 19.02
C VAL A 436 14.32 4.00 20.05
N SER A 437 15.62 3.85 20.35
CA SER A 437 16.34 4.77 21.24
C SER A 437 16.36 6.20 20.70
N TRP A 438 16.68 6.35 19.40
CA TRP A 438 16.65 7.64 18.73
C TRP A 438 15.25 8.27 18.74
N MET A 439 14.22 7.48 18.47
CA MET A 439 12.84 7.95 18.51
C MET A 439 12.44 8.37 19.92
N GLY A 440 12.82 7.62 20.96
CA GLY A 440 12.57 7.98 22.35
C GLY A 440 13.18 9.33 22.72
N VAL A 441 14.48 9.51 22.46
CA VAL A 441 15.18 10.77 22.72
C VAL A 441 14.58 11.93 21.91
N GLY A 442 14.35 11.72 20.60
CA GLY A 442 13.81 12.74 19.71
C GLY A 442 12.42 13.19 20.14
N CYS A 443 11.51 12.26 20.40
CA CYS A 443 10.16 12.56 20.87
C CYS A 443 10.20 13.29 22.21
N THR A 444 11.02 12.85 23.18
CA THR A 444 11.13 13.52 24.48
C THR A 444 11.63 14.96 24.34
N VAL A 445 12.73 15.17 23.61
CA VAL A 445 13.35 16.50 23.44
C VAL A 445 12.40 17.45 22.73
N ILE A 446 11.78 17.02 21.61
CA ILE A 446 10.84 17.86 20.85
C ILE A 446 9.69 18.32 21.74
N HIS A 447 9.13 17.43 22.56
CA HIS A 447 8.00 17.77 23.43
C HIS A 447 8.41 18.55 24.68
N ALA A 448 9.64 18.37 25.17
CA ALA A 448 10.18 19.22 26.24
C ALA A 448 10.37 20.66 25.75
N ILE A 449 10.87 20.86 24.53
CA ILE A 449 10.94 22.17 23.87
C ILE A 449 9.52 22.71 23.61
N GLY A 450 8.62 21.85 23.13
CA GLY A 450 7.21 22.17 22.92
C GLY A 450 6.52 22.67 24.20
N ALA A 451 6.81 22.08 25.35
CA ALA A 451 6.29 22.56 26.63
C ALA A 451 6.70 23.99 26.98
N ILE A 452 7.86 24.46 26.49
CA ILE A 452 8.32 25.83 26.69
C ILE A 452 7.63 26.78 25.69
N GLY A 453 7.48 26.35 24.43
CA GLY A 453 7.01 27.21 23.34
C GLY A 453 5.49 27.22 23.10
N LEU A 454 4.77 26.16 23.49
CA LEU A 454 3.33 26.00 23.23
C LEU A 454 2.48 26.57 24.38
N GLN A 455 2.71 27.84 24.72
CA GLN A 455 1.96 28.54 25.75
C GLN A 455 0.57 28.97 25.26
N HIS A 456 -0.36 29.12 26.19
CA HIS A 456 -1.71 29.60 25.94
C HIS A 456 -1.64 31.07 25.47
N VAL A 457 -2.32 31.41 24.38
CA VAL A 457 -2.39 32.80 23.88
C VAL A 457 -3.79 33.33 24.21
N ASP A 458 -4.19 33.25 25.48
CA ASP A 458 -5.55 33.63 25.91
C ASP A 458 -5.62 34.98 26.65
N ASP A 459 -4.54 35.77 26.66
CA ASP A 459 -4.60 37.14 27.22
C ASP A 459 -4.87 38.23 26.17
N LEU A 460 -4.79 37.94 24.86
CA LEU A 460 -5.01 38.97 23.82
C LEU A 460 -6.39 38.94 23.16
N ALA A 461 -7.03 37.75 23.04
CA ALA A 461 -8.31 37.63 22.35
C ALA A 461 -9.53 37.77 23.29
N ASN A 462 -9.40 37.33 24.55
CA ASN A 462 -10.48 37.46 25.53
C ASN A 462 -10.60 38.89 26.06
N GLU A 463 -9.51 39.60 26.36
CA GLU A 463 -9.63 40.99 26.85
C GLU A 463 -10.21 41.94 25.79
N GLU A 464 -9.85 41.81 24.50
CA GLU A 464 -10.40 42.66 23.44
C GLU A 464 -11.83 42.25 23.05
N GLY A 465 -12.13 40.95 22.97
CA GLY A 465 -13.47 40.45 22.65
C GLY A 465 -14.48 40.66 23.78
N GLU A 466 -14.04 40.54 25.03
CA GLU A 466 -14.85 40.79 26.23
C GLU A 466 -14.98 42.30 26.49
N ARG A 467 -13.94 43.12 26.23
CA ARG A 467 -14.08 44.59 26.17
C ARG A 467 -15.04 45.04 25.07
N ALA A 468 -14.97 44.48 23.88
CA ALA A 468 -15.87 44.84 22.78
C ALA A 468 -17.34 44.47 23.10
N ARG A 469 -17.56 43.33 23.76
CA ARG A 469 -18.89 42.93 24.26
C ARG A 469 -19.39 43.77 25.44
N LEU A 470 -18.50 44.18 26.36
CA LEU A 470 -18.84 45.02 27.52
C LEU A 470 -19.00 46.50 27.15
N MET A 471 -18.36 46.98 26.07
CA MET A 471 -18.47 48.37 25.59
C MET A 471 -19.64 48.62 24.63
N GLY A 472 -20.49 47.63 24.36
CA GLY A 472 -21.76 47.84 23.67
C GLY A 472 -21.64 48.46 22.27
N VAL A 473 -20.56 48.16 21.53
CA VAL A 473 -20.45 48.59 20.13
C VAL A 473 -21.25 47.60 19.28
N SER A 474 -22.49 47.95 19.01
CA SER A 474 -23.26 47.37 17.93
C SER A 474 -22.60 47.73 16.61
N GLU A 475 -22.08 46.74 15.88
CA GLU A 475 -21.90 46.93 14.44
C GLU A 475 -23.28 46.83 13.79
N ASP A 476 -23.77 48.00 13.41
CA ASP A 476 -24.97 48.22 12.63
C ASP A 476 -24.95 47.43 11.32
N GLU A 477 -26.17 47.05 10.93
CA GLU A 477 -26.59 46.65 9.60
C GLU A 477 -25.90 47.49 8.51
N HIS A 478 -25.21 46.82 7.58
CA HIS A 478 -25.34 47.18 6.17
C HIS A 478 -25.28 45.92 5.28
N VAL A 479 -26.47 45.55 4.83
CA VAL A 479 -26.76 44.95 3.53
C VAL A 479 -25.98 45.68 2.42
N ILE A 480 -25.36 44.93 1.49
CA ILE A 480 -25.54 45.07 0.03
C ILE A 480 -24.98 43.81 -0.67
N GLU A 481 -25.80 43.34 -1.60
CA GLU A 481 -25.67 42.19 -2.50
C GLU A 481 -24.43 42.21 -3.41
N ALA A 482 -23.86 41.02 -3.69
CA ALA A 482 -23.61 40.47 -5.03
C ALA A 482 -22.98 39.07 -4.93
#